data_AF-A0A645H531-F1
#
_entry.id   AF-A0A645H531-F1
#
_cell.length_a   1.000
_cell.length_b   1.000
_cell.length_c   1.000
_cell.angle_alpha   90.00
_cell.angle_beta   90.00
_cell.angle_gamma   90.00
#
_symmetry.space_group_name_H-M   'P 1'
#
loop_
_entity.id
_entity.type
_entity.pdbx_description
1 polymer ?
#
loop_
_entity_poly.entity_id
_entity_poly.type
_entity_poly.pdbx_seq_one_letter_code
_entity_poly.pdbx_strand_id
1 'polypeptide(L)'
;MKVSCNVILDLIPLVKDNVASEDSINLVLEHLKNCESCKLEFGNDTSLIQTEFNDKRVVYSIKKKLFLTMSALLFIGASIGMALNKNSSWNVMPTVIVALGSIFVGIMVFKLNLKGDINVKNFFIGKAIGTIILFSILGIYLLLKYGLNLF
;
A
#
# COMPACT_ATOMS: atom_id res chain seq x y z
N MET A 1 26.96 14.43 38.23
CA MET A 1 27.97 13.57 37.57
C MET A 1 28.88 14.40 36.64
N LYS A 2 30.20 14.17 36.61
CA LYS A 2 31.19 14.93 35.77
C LYS A 2 31.30 14.36 34.34
N VAL A 3 30.20 14.24 33.61
CA VAL A 3 30.28 13.93 32.17
C VAL A 3 30.44 15.24 31.42
N SER A 4 31.38 15.30 30.47
CA SER A 4 31.60 16.51 29.69
C SER A 4 30.43 16.74 28.73
N CYS A 5 30.11 18.01 28.49
CA CYS A 5 29.05 18.39 27.56
C CYS A 5 29.27 17.79 26.17
N ASN A 6 30.52 17.62 25.71
CA ASN A 6 30.83 16.99 24.41
C ASN A 6 30.29 15.55 24.33
N VAL A 7 30.50 14.74 25.36
CA VAL A 7 29.97 13.37 25.39
C VAL A 7 28.44 13.37 25.37
N ILE A 8 27.82 14.33 26.05
CA ILE A 8 26.35 14.47 26.05
C ILE A 8 25.86 14.88 24.66
N LEU A 9 26.53 15.81 23.99
CA LEU A 9 26.20 16.24 22.63
C LEU A 9 26.30 15.08 21.63
N ASP A 10 27.31 14.22 21.77
CA ASP A 10 27.46 13.02 20.94
C ASP A 10 26.35 11.98 21.19
N LEU A 11 25.86 11.89 22.44
CA LEU A 11 24.79 10.97 22.82
C LEU A 11 23.38 11.49 22.47
N ILE A 12 23.19 12.81 22.34
CA ILE A 12 21.87 13.40 22.06
C ILE A 12 21.23 12.82 20.78
N PRO A 13 21.93 12.71 19.63
CA PRO A 13 21.39 12.06 18.44
C PRO A 13 20.97 10.61 18.69
N LEU A 14 21.80 9.82 19.37
CA LEU A 14 21.53 8.41 19.67
C LEU A 14 20.31 8.22 20.60
N VAL A 15 20.14 9.15 21.55
CA VAL A 15 18.97 9.18 22.45
C VAL A 15 17.72 9.61 21.68
N LYS A 16 17.82 10.62 20.81
CA LYS A 16 16.71 11.06 19.93
C LYS A 16 16.26 9.95 18.97
N ASP A 17 17.19 9.15 18.47
CA ASP A 17 16.95 8.04 17.55
C ASP A 17 16.47 6.74 18.25
N ASN A 18 16.32 6.73 19.59
CA ASN A 18 15.96 5.54 20.39
C ASN A 18 16.88 4.32 20.19
N VAL A 19 18.16 4.54 19.84
CA VAL A 19 19.16 3.48 19.68
C VAL A 19 20.13 3.40 20.85
N ALA A 20 20.08 4.37 21.76
CA ALA A 20 20.91 4.40 22.96
C ALA A 20 20.45 3.39 24.01
N SER A 21 21.40 2.85 24.78
CA SER A 21 21.09 2.00 25.94
C SER A 21 20.38 2.80 27.04
N GLU A 22 19.61 2.11 27.91
CA GLU A 22 18.92 2.73 29.05
C GLU A 22 19.87 3.52 29.95
N ASP A 23 21.09 3.01 30.17
CA ASP A 23 22.13 3.69 30.94
C ASP A 23 22.56 5.02 30.30
N SER A 24 22.70 5.04 28.97
CA SER A 24 23.04 6.24 28.21
C SER A 24 21.91 7.28 28.24
N ILE A 25 20.65 6.82 28.19
CA ILE A 25 19.47 7.69 28.28
C ILE A 25 19.41 8.36 29.65
N ASN A 26 19.54 7.58 30.73
CA ASN A 26 19.52 8.10 32.10
C ASN A 26 20.65 9.10 32.36
N LEU A 27 21.83 8.84 31.82
CA LEU A 27 23.00 9.72 31.92
C LEU A 27 22.75 11.08 31.23
N VAL A 28 22.18 11.09 30.03
CA VAL A 28 21.82 12.33 29.32
C VAL A 28 20.73 13.09 30.10
N LEU A 29 19.68 12.41 30.56
CA LEU A 29 18.60 13.02 31.34
C LEU A 29 19.07 13.63 32.66
N GLU A 30 20.03 12.98 33.35
CA GLU A 30 20.62 13.54 34.57
C GLU A 30 21.46 14.79 34.26
N HIS A 31 22.22 14.80 33.17
CA HIS A 31 23.03 15.96 32.77
C HIS A 31 22.16 17.16 32.36
N LEU A 32 21.06 16.91 31.65
CA LEU A 32 20.10 17.94 31.21
C LEU A 32 19.43 18.70 32.37
N LYS A 33 19.36 18.11 33.57
CA LYS A 33 18.85 18.79 34.77
C LYS A 33 19.77 19.91 35.26
N ASN A 34 21.07 19.79 34.99
CA ASN A 34 22.10 20.66 35.55
C ASN A 34 22.80 21.52 34.48
N CYS A 35 22.54 21.29 33.20
CA CYS A 35 23.23 21.97 32.10
C CYS A 35 22.22 22.57 31.10
N GLU A 36 22.10 23.90 31.11
CA GLU A 36 21.16 24.62 30.24
C GLU A 36 21.60 24.62 28.77
N SER A 37 22.92 24.59 28.49
CA SER A 37 23.42 24.54 27.10
C SER A 37 23.05 23.24 26.40
N CYS A 38 23.28 22.09 27.04
CA CYS A 38 22.87 20.79 26.49
C CYS A 38 21.35 20.67 26.36
N LYS A 39 20.58 21.35 27.21
CA LYS A 39 19.11 21.39 27.15
C LYS A 39 18.59 22.20 25.97
N LEU A 40 19.27 23.29 25.61
CA LEU A 40 18.99 24.03 24.38
C LEU A 40 19.25 23.17 23.15
N GLU A 41 20.37 22.45 23.08
CA GLU A 41 20.68 21.53 21.96
C GLU A 41 19.72 20.32 21.89
N PHE A 42 19.26 19.84 23.05
CA PHE A 42 18.23 18.79 23.09
C PHE A 42 16.89 19.28 22.54
N GLY A 43 16.48 20.52 22.86
CA GLY A 43 15.22 21.12 22.44
C GLY A 43 15.21 21.79 21.06
N ASN A 44 16.35 22.26 20.55
CA ASN A 44 16.41 23.01 19.29
C ASN A 44 16.19 22.14 18.05
N ASP A 45 16.35 20.82 18.13
CA ASP A 45 15.90 19.90 17.08
C ASP A 45 14.46 19.43 17.30
N THR A 46 13.53 20.39 17.47
CA THR A 46 12.07 20.12 17.45
C THR A 46 11.58 19.73 16.03
N SER A 47 12.39 18.99 15.28
CA SER A 47 12.09 18.59 13.90
C SER A 47 12.30 17.10 13.61
N LEU A 48 12.55 16.25 14.61
CA LEU A 48 12.69 14.80 14.38
C LEU A 48 11.94 13.89 15.37
N ILE A 49 10.82 14.36 15.96
CA ILE A 49 9.74 13.43 16.36
C ILE A 49 8.96 13.01 15.09
N GLN A 50 9.69 12.46 14.14
CA GLN A 50 9.22 11.57 13.10
C GLN A 50 10.40 10.62 12.97
N THR A 51 10.42 9.53 13.72
CA THR A 51 9.85 8.32 13.14
C THR A 51 9.86 7.20 14.18
N GLU A 52 8.70 6.93 14.80
CA GLU A 52 8.22 5.57 14.63
C GLU A 52 8.03 5.41 13.13
N PHE A 53 9.08 4.98 12.43
CA PHE A 53 8.94 4.60 11.04
C PHE A 53 7.87 3.55 11.07
N ASN A 54 6.77 3.93 10.45
CA ASN A 54 5.55 3.20 10.33
C ASN A 54 5.80 2.04 9.37
N ASP A 55 6.71 1.14 9.76
CA ASP A 55 7.14 -0.03 9.02
C ASP A 55 5.92 -0.84 8.63
N LYS A 56 4.93 -0.88 9.53
CA LYS A 56 3.63 -1.49 9.29
C LYS A 56 2.88 -0.84 8.11
N ARG A 57 2.80 0.50 7.95
CA ARG A 57 2.18 1.11 6.75
C ARG A 57 3.02 0.94 5.50
N VAL A 58 4.33 1.07 5.59
CA VAL A 58 5.21 0.99 4.41
C VAL A 58 5.18 -0.43 3.86
N VAL A 59 5.39 -1.44 4.72
CA VAL A 59 5.28 -2.86 4.38
C VAL A 59 3.86 -3.20 3.92
N TYR A 60 2.82 -2.67 4.58
CA TYR A 60 1.43 -2.89 4.14
C TYR A 60 1.16 -2.30 2.76
N SER A 61 1.64 -1.09 2.48
CA SER A 61 1.46 -0.42 1.19
C SER A 61 2.22 -1.13 0.08
N ILE A 62 3.40 -1.67 0.38
CA ILE A 62 4.21 -2.48 -0.54
C ILE A 62 3.54 -3.84 -0.81
N LYS A 63 3.18 -4.59 0.25
CA LYS A 63 2.49 -5.89 0.12
C LYS A 63 1.18 -5.77 -0.65
N LYS A 64 0.44 -4.69 -0.42
CA LYS A 64 -0.81 -4.36 -1.10
C LYS A 64 -0.62 -4.13 -2.60
N LYS A 65 0.42 -3.38 -3.00
CA LYS A 65 0.77 -3.16 -4.41
C LYS A 65 1.23 -4.46 -5.07
N LEU A 66 2.09 -5.22 -4.41
CA LEU A 66 2.57 -6.53 -4.89
C LEU A 66 1.42 -7.53 -5.10
N PHE A 67 0.54 -7.67 -4.11
CA PHE A 67 -0.62 -8.56 -4.21
C PHE A 67 -1.54 -8.21 -5.39
N LEU A 68 -1.71 -6.91 -5.65
CA LEU A 68 -2.52 -6.42 -6.76
C LEU A 68 -1.91 -6.76 -8.13
N THR A 69 -0.61 -6.52 -8.29
CA THR A 69 0.11 -6.83 -9.53
C THR A 69 0.14 -8.33 -9.80
N MET A 70 0.36 -9.15 -8.77
CA MET A 70 0.34 -10.62 -8.90
C MET A 70 -1.05 -11.15 -9.27
N SER A 71 -2.11 -10.61 -8.67
CA SER A 71 -3.48 -10.96 -9.03
C SER A 71 -3.78 -10.61 -10.48
N ALA A 72 -3.45 -9.40 -10.93
CA ALA A 72 -3.65 -8.99 -12.33
C ALA A 72 -2.93 -9.90 -13.33
N LEU A 73 -1.69 -10.30 -13.05
CA LEU A 73 -0.91 -11.20 -13.91
C LEU A 73 -1.57 -12.58 -14.04
N LEU A 74 -2.08 -13.14 -12.94
CA LEU A 74 -2.82 -14.40 -12.94
C LEU A 74 -4.09 -14.33 -13.80
N PHE A 75 -4.83 -13.22 -13.71
CA PHE A 75 -6.03 -13.01 -14.53
C PHE A 75 -5.73 -12.93 -16.02
N ILE A 76 -4.67 -12.22 -16.39
CA ILE A 76 -4.22 -12.14 -17.79
C ILE A 76 -3.84 -13.54 -18.28
N GLY A 77 -3.05 -14.28 -17.50
CA GLY A 77 -2.64 -15.64 -17.84
C GLY A 77 -3.83 -16.60 -17.99
N ALA A 78 -4.80 -16.56 -17.08
CA ALA A 78 -6.02 -17.37 -17.16
C ALA A 78 -6.86 -17.04 -18.41
N SER A 79 -6.99 -15.76 -18.74
CA SER A 79 -7.73 -15.31 -19.92
C SER A 79 -7.07 -15.77 -21.22
N ILE A 80 -5.73 -15.64 -21.31
CA ILE A 80 -4.95 -16.11 -22.46
C ILE A 80 -5.03 -17.63 -22.57
N GLY A 81 -4.85 -18.37 -21.48
CA GLY A 81 -4.93 -19.83 -21.47
C GLY A 81 -6.29 -20.34 -21.93
N MET A 82 -7.37 -19.66 -21.52
CA MET A 82 -8.72 -19.98 -21.98
C MET A 82 -8.92 -19.65 -23.46
N ALA A 83 -8.33 -18.56 -23.99
CA ALA A 83 -8.40 -18.18 -25.39
C ALA A 83 -7.66 -19.16 -26.32
N LEU A 84 -6.58 -19.79 -25.84
CA LEU A 84 -5.80 -20.77 -26.61
C LEU A 84 -6.42 -22.18 -26.60
N ASN A 85 -7.41 -22.44 -25.75
CA ASN A 85 -8.06 -23.75 -25.65
C ASN A 85 -9.05 -23.98 -26.80
N LYS A 86 -8.53 -24.53 -27.92
CA LYS A 86 -9.31 -24.84 -29.14
C LYS A 86 -10.29 -26.00 -29.01
N ASN A 87 -10.19 -26.84 -27.97
CA ASN A 87 -11.00 -28.05 -27.82
C ASN A 87 -12.14 -27.91 -26.80
N SER A 88 -12.26 -26.76 -26.15
CA SER A 88 -13.39 -26.50 -25.27
C SER A 88 -14.61 -26.19 -26.14
N SER A 89 -15.64 -27.04 -26.09
CA SER A 89 -17.00 -26.57 -26.31
C SER A 89 -17.21 -25.28 -25.52
N TRP A 90 -18.00 -24.33 -26.03
CA TRP A 90 -18.30 -23.07 -25.37
C TRP A 90 -19.09 -23.31 -24.07
N ASN A 91 -18.37 -23.78 -23.06
CA ASN A 91 -18.88 -24.05 -21.74
C ASN A 91 -19.01 -22.68 -21.08
N VAL A 92 -20.24 -22.30 -20.78
CA VAL A 92 -20.55 -21.04 -20.09
C VAL A 92 -19.80 -20.89 -18.77
N MET A 93 -19.41 -22.00 -18.14
CA MET A 93 -18.76 -22.03 -16.83
C MET A 93 -17.38 -21.31 -16.79
N PRO A 94 -16.36 -21.70 -17.58
CA PRO A 94 -15.07 -21.00 -17.58
C PRO A 94 -15.19 -19.51 -17.95
N THR A 95 -16.11 -19.15 -18.85
CA THR A 95 -16.37 -17.75 -19.22
C THR A 95 -16.93 -16.95 -18.05
N VAL A 96 -17.86 -17.53 -17.29
CA VAL A 96 -18.43 -16.91 -16.09
C VAL A 96 -17.36 -16.76 -14.99
N ILE A 97 -16.47 -17.74 -14.80
CA ILE A 97 -15.38 -17.66 -13.81
C ILE A 97 -14.42 -16.51 -14.13
N VAL A 98 -14.01 -16.36 -15.39
CA VAL A 98 -13.12 -15.27 -15.81
C VAL A 98 -13.82 -13.91 -15.69
N ALA A 99 -15.11 -13.83 -16.04
CA ALA A 99 -15.89 -12.61 -15.90
C ALA A 99 -16.04 -12.20 -14.42
N LEU A 100 -16.42 -13.13 -13.54
CA LEU A 100 -16.57 -12.86 -12.11
C LEU A 100 -15.23 -12.46 -11.45
N GLY A 101 -14.14 -13.13 -11.83
CA GLY A 101 -12.83 -12.83 -11.28
C GLY A 101 -12.26 -11.48 -11.76
N SER A 102 -12.54 -11.08 -13.00
CA SER A 102 -12.17 -9.73 -13.48
C SER A 102 -12.94 -8.62 -12.74
N ILE A 103 -14.23 -8.84 -12.45
CA ILE A 103 -15.05 -7.95 -11.59
C ILE A 103 -14.47 -7.89 -10.18
N PHE A 104 -14.14 -9.04 -9.58
CA PHE A 104 -13.59 -9.12 -8.23
C PHE A 104 -12.26 -8.37 -8.10
N VAL A 105 -11.35 -8.53 -9.07
CA VAL A 105 -10.09 -7.78 -9.10
C VAL A 105 -10.31 -6.30 -9.32
N GLY A 106 -11.23 -5.90 -10.20
CA GLY A 106 -11.62 -4.50 -10.36
C GLY A 106 -12.08 -3.87 -9.04
N ILE A 107 -12.93 -4.56 -8.29
CA ILE A 107 -13.39 -4.13 -6.96
C ILE A 107 -12.23 -4.06 -5.96
N MET A 108 -11.33 -5.06 -5.97
CA MET A 108 -10.14 -5.08 -5.11
C MET A 108 -9.23 -3.88 -5.42
N VAL A 109 -8.87 -3.64 -6.69
CA VAL A 109 -8.10 -2.48 -7.16
C VAL A 109 -8.76 -1.18 -6.70
N PHE A 110 -10.08 -1.04 -6.89
CA PHE A 110 -10.83 0.15 -6.52
C PHE A 110 -10.80 0.42 -5.02
N LYS A 111 -11.09 -0.60 -4.19
CA LYS A 111 -11.07 -0.51 -2.71
C LYS A 111 -9.66 -0.21 -2.19
N LEU A 112 -8.62 -0.69 -2.88
CA LEU A 112 -7.24 -0.44 -2.54
C LEU A 112 -6.80 1.00 -2.87
N ASN A 113 -7.33 1.59 -3.94
CA ASN A 113 -7.00 2.95 -4.38
C ASN A 113 -7.80 4.04 -3.63
N LEU A 114 -8.98 3.73 -3.12
CA LEU A 114 -9.82 4.65 -2.32
C LEU A 114 -9.22 5.07 -0.96
N LYS A 115 -8.19 4.37 -0.49
CA LYS A 115 -7.53 4.66 0.79
C LYS A 115 -6.31 5.58 0.64
N GLY A 116 -6.01 6.09 -0.56
CA GLY A 116 -4.97 7.08 -0.82
C GLY A 116 -5.59 8.39 -1.33
N ASP A 117 -5.30 9.49 -0.63
CA ASP A 117 -5.59 10.89 -0.94
C ASP A 117 -6.92 11.29 -1.60
N ILE A 118 -7.68 12.13 -0.89
CA ILE A 118 -9.00 12.66 -1.26
C ILE A 118 -9.02 13.34 -2.64
N ASN A 119 -7.93 13.99 -3.06
CA ASN A 119 -7.85 14.66 -4.36
C ASN A 119 -7.70 13.71 -5.55
N VAL A 120 -7.17 12.50 -5.36
CA VAL A 120 -7.00 11.52 -6.44
C VAL A 120 -8.25 10.67 -6.63
N LYS A 121 -9.16 10.71 -5.63
CA LYS A 121 -10.41 9.94 -5.60
C LYS A 121 -11.31 10.24 -6.81
N ASN A 122 -11.45 11.50 -7.21
CA ASN A 122 -12.33 11.87 -8.33
C ASN A 122 -11.77 11.45 -9.70
N PHE A 123 -10.45 11.47 -9.87
CA PHE A 123 -9.80 10.99 -11.11
C PHE A 123 -9.95 9.48 -11.29
N PHE A 124 -9.81 8.72 -10.19
CA PHE A 124 -9.92 7.25 -10.24
C PHE A 124 -11.37 6.74 -10.27
N ILE A 125 -12.32 7.46 -9.66
CA ILE A 125 -13.75 7.15 -9.78
C ILE A 125 -14.20 7.20 -11.25
N GLY A 126 -13.72 8.19 -12.03
CA GLY A 126 -14.00 8.26 -13.46
C GLY A 126 -13.48 7.04 -14.25
N LYS A 127 -12.25 6.59 -13.98
CA LYS A 127 -11.69 5.38 -14.65
C LYS A 127 -12.37 4.08 -14.19
N ALA A 128 -12.78 3.99 -12.92
CA ALA A 128 -13.50 2.83 -12.40
C ALA A 128 -14.92 2.72 -13.01
N ILE A 129 -15.64 3.83 -13.10
CA ILE A 129 -16.95 3.87 -13.76
C ILE A 129 -16.79 3.52 -15.25
N GLY A 130 -15.79 4.08 -15.93
CA GLY A 130 -15.53 3.76 -17.34
C GLY A 130 -15.22 2.28 -17.59
N THR A 131 -14.42 1.65 -16.72
CA THR A 131 -14.11 0.22 -16.84
C THR A 131 -15.34 -0.66 -16.56
N ILE A 132 -16.13 -0.35 -15.52
CA ILE A 132 -17.38 -1.07 -15.21
C ILE A 132 -18.39 -0.97 -16.37
N ILE A 133 -18.53 0.22 -16.97
CA ILE A 133 -19.42 0.43 -18.12
C ILE A 133 -18.93 -0.38 -19.32
N LEU A 134 -17.62 -0.35 -19.62
CA LEU A 134 -17.04 -1.09 -20.74
C LEU A 134 -17.26 -2.60 -20.59
N PHE A 135 -16.99 -3.16 -19.40
CA PHE A 135 -17.18 -4.58 -19.13
C PHE A 135 -18.66 -4.98 -19.13
N SER A 136 -19.56 -4.12 -18.64
CA SER A 136 -21.01 -4.35 -18.73
C SER A 136 -21.47 -4.39 -20.19
N ILE A 137 -21.04 -3.44 -21.03
CA ILE A 137 -21.37 -3.40 -22.46
C ILE A 137 -20.82 -4.62 -23.18
N LEU A 138 -19.56 -5.00 -22.90
CA LEU A 138 -18.92 -6.17 -23.51
C LEU A 138 -19.62 -7.47 -23.09
N GLY A 139 -20.00 -7.59 -21.81
CA GLY A 139 -20.75 -8.72 -21.29
C GLY A 139 -22.12 -8.86 -21.96
N ILE A 140 -22.86 -7.74 -22.11
CA ILE A 140 -24.16 -7.71 -22.81
C ILE A 140 -23.98 -8.08 -24.29
N TYR A 141 -22.94 -7.56 -24.95
CA TYR A 141 -22.64 -7.89 -26.35
C TYR A 141 -22.35 -9.38 -26.53
N LEU A 142 -21.53 -9.98 -25.66
CA LEU A 142 -21.22 -11.41 -25.69
C LEU A 142 -22.47 -12.25 -25.42
N LEU A 143 -23.33 -11.82 -24.50
CA LEU A 143 -24.59 -12.50 -24.18
C LEU A 143 -25.57 -12.45 -25.35
N LEU A 144 -25.70 -11.31 -26.03
CA LEU A 144 -26.52 -11.18 -27.24
C LEU A 144 -25.96 -12.00 -28.41
N LYS A 145 -24.65 -11.96 -28.64
CA LYS A 145 -24.01 -12.64 -29.78
C LYS A 145 -24.02 -14.16 -29.64
N TYR A 146 -23.91 -14.67 -28.42
CA TYR A 146 -23.71 -16.10 -28.17
C TYR A 146 -24.87 -16.77 -27.44
N GLY A 147 -25.67 -16.01 -26.68
CA GLY A 147 -26.91 -16.51 -26.06
C GLY A 147 -28.09 -16.56 -27.02
N LEU A 148 -28.16 -15.65 -28.01
CA LEU A 148 -29.27 -15.63 -28.98
C LEU A 148 -29.07 -16.62 -30.15
N ASN A 149 -27.85 -17.11 -30.36
CA ASN A 149 -27.52 -18.20 -31.29
C ASN A 149 -27.78 -19.61 -30.70
N LEU A 150 -28.29 -19.68 -29.46
CA LEU A 150 -28.64 -20.93 -28.77
C LEU A 150 -30.15 -21.24 -28.83
N PHE A 151 -30.95 -20.39 -29.50
CA PHE A 151 -32.37 -20.57 -29.79
C PHE A 151 -32.62 -20.66 -31.28
#